data_AF-A0AAE0CBI5-F1
#
_entry.id   AF-A0AAE0CBI5-F1
#
_cell.length_a   1.000
_cell.length_b   1.000
_cell.length_c   1.000
_cell.angle_alpha   90.00
_cell.angle_beta   90.00
_cell.angle_gamma   90.00
#
_symmetry.space_group_name_H-M   'P 1'
#
loop_
_entity.id
_entity.type
_entity.pdbx_description
1 polymer ?
#
loop_
_entity_poly.entity_id
_entity_poly.type
_entity_poly.pdbx_seq_one_letter_code
_entity_poly.pdbx_strand_id
1 'polypeptide(L)'
;MADSDDEDEVPSLEPGIVVEFNSYLAYPDAPADTEVLSWWKAHGGKLPVMSKMARQFLAVPAFTAGVERAFSRVSFMHSDLRKNLSKGTIQHSVMAAMN
;
A
#
# COMPACT_ATOMS: atom_id res chain seq x y z
N MET A 1 15.56 13.81 35.82
CA MET A 1 16.29 13.26 34.65
C MET A 1 15.21 12.77 33.71
N ALA A 2 14.91 13.56 32.69
CA ALA A 2 14.05 13.31 31.52
C ALA A 2 12.76 12.48 31.70
N ASP A 3 11.65 13.18 31.92
CA ASP A 3 10.37 12.84 31.29
C ASP A 3 10.16 13.96 30.27
N SER A 4 10.89 13.87 29.16
CA SER A 4 10.62 14.71 27.99
C SER A 4 9.51 13.98 27.26
N ASP A 5 8.29 14.44 27.47
CA ASP A 5 7.21 14.26 26.50
C ASP A 5 7.77 14.66 25.13
N ASP A 6 8.11 13.65 24.34
CA ASP A 6 8.23 13.71 22.88
C ASP A 6 6.82 14.08 22.39
N GLU A 7 6.46 15.36 22.54
CA GLU A 7 5.43 15.98 21.74
C GLU A 7 5.97 15.96 20.31
N ASP A 8 5.72 14.85 19.62
CA ASP A 8 5.94 14.69 18.18
C ASP A 8 5.45 15.98 17.53
N GLU A 9 6.37 16.84 17.13
CA GLU A 9 6.08 18.13 16.51
C GLU A 9 5.35 17.82 15.21
N VAL A 10 4.02 17.77 15.27
CA VAL A 10 3.18 17.41 14.14
C VAL A 10 3.49 18.45 13.07
N PRO A 11 4.12 18.07 11.95
CA PRO A 11 4.55 19.04 10.97
C PRO A 11 3.32 19.82 10.51
N SER A 12 3.36 21.14 10.71
CA SER A 12 2.27 22.01 10.30
C SER A 12 1.97 21.75 8.82
N LEU A 13 0.76 21.29 8.53
CA LEU A 13 0.37 20.95 7.17
C LEU A 13 0.42 22.22 6.32
N GLU A 14 1.16 22.14 5.21
CA GLU A 14 1.24 23.23 4.25
C GLU A 14 -0.18 23.71 3.88
N PRO A 15 -0.43 25.03 3.84
CA PRO A 15 -1.78 25.58 3.65
C PRO A 15 -2.44 25.10 2.35
N GLY A 16 -1.65 24.79 1.32
CA GLY A 16 -2.15 24.19 0.08
C GLY A 16 -2.74 22.80 0.25
N ILE A 17 -2.19 21.97 1.15
CA ILE A 17 -2.69 20.63 1.46
C ILE A 17 -4.03 20.73 2.18
N VAL A 18 -4.16 21.67 3.12
CA VAL A 18 -5.41 21.89 3.86
C VAL A 18 -6.54 22.32 2.92
N VAL A 19 -6.26 23.19 1.94
CA VAL A 19 -7.24 23.58 0.92
C VAL A 19 -7.64 22.40 0.04
N GLU A 20 -6.69 21.60 -0.41
CA GLU A 20 -6.95 20.40 -1.20
C GLU A 20 -7.77 19.37 -0.42
N PHE A 21 -7.44 19.16 0.86
CA PHE A 21 -8.15 18.27 1.77
C PHE A 21 -9.62 18.71 1.97
N ASN A 22 -9.84 19.98 2.27
CA ASN A 22 -11.19 20.53 2.40
C ASN A 22 -11.98 20.41 1.08
N SER A 23 -11.29 20.58 -0.05
CA SER A 23 -11.90 20.40 -1.37
C SER A 23 -12.34 18.94 -1.58
N TYR A 24 -11.56 17.96 -1.12
CA TYR A 24 -11.94 16.54 -1.13
C TYR A 24 -13.18 16.26 -0.24
N LEU A 25 -13.21 16.79 0.98
CA LEU A 25 -14.34 16.60 1.91
C LEU A 25 -15.66 17.19 1.42
N ALA A 26 -15.60 18.17 0.52
CA ALA A 26 -16.77 18.78 -0.09
C ALA A 26 -17.32 18.00 -1.31
N TYR A 27 -16.64 16.93 -1.77
CA TYR A 27 -17.18 16.11 -2.86
C TYR A 27 -18.40 15.31 -2.40
N PRO A 28 -19.38 15.08 -3.31
CA PRO A 28 -20.49 14.19 -3.01
C PRO A 28 -20.00 12.74 -2.83
N ASP A 29 -20.75 11.96 -2.06
CA ASP A 29 -20.48 10.55 -1.85
C ASP A 29 -20.42 9.80 -3.20
N ALA A 30 -19.36 9.03 -3.40
CA ALA A 30 -19.21 8.19 -4.56
C ALA A 30 -20.16 6.97 -4.47
N PRO A 31 -20.74 6.51 -5.59
CA PRO A 31 -21.47 5.25 -5.66
C PRO A 31 -20.64 4.07 -5.14
N ALA A 32 -21.29 3.09 -4.50
CA ALA A 32 -20.62 1.94 -3.87
C ALA A 32 -19.87 1.02 -4.85
N ASP A 33 -20.21 1.07 -6.13
CA ASP A 33 -19.58 0.33 -7.23
C ASP A 33 -18.40 1.09 -7.87
N THR A 34 -18.05 2.28 -7.35
CA THR A 34 -16.96 3.08 -7.89
C THR A 34 -15.62 2.41 -7.64
N GLU A 35 -14.87 2.17 -8.71
CA GLU A 35 -13.45 1.83 -8.57
C GLU A 35 -12.67 3.00 -7.98
N VAL A 36 -12.35 2.90 -6.68
CA VAL A 36 -11.74 3.99 -5.90
C VAL A 36 -10.43 4.48 -6.51
N LEU A 37 -9.56 3.59 -6.98
CA LEU A 37 -8.29 3.96 -7.63
C LEU A 37 -8.50 4.71 -8.96
N SER A 38 -9.52 4.31 -9.72
CA SER A 38 -9.91 4.96 -10.97
C SER A 38 -10.48 6.35 -10.72
N TRP A 39 -11.25 6.53 -9.63
CA TRP A 39 -11.74 7.83 -9.17
C TRP A 39 -10.58 8.78 -8.81
N TRP A 40 -9.61 8.33 -8.01
CA TRP A 40 -8.42 9.14 -7.69
C TRP A 40 -7.56 9.47 -8.91
N LYS A 41 -7.49 8.56 -9.88
CA LYS A 41 -6.80 8.82 -11.16
C LYS A 41 -7.49 9.94 -11.95
N ALA A 42 -8.82 9.96 -12.01
CA ALA A 42 -9.58 10.99 -12.68
C ALA A 42 -9.49 12.36 -11.97
N HIS A 43 -9.41 12.36 -10.63
CA HIS A 43 -9.35 13.59 -9.83
C HIS A 43 -7.91 14.08 -9.56
N GLY A 44 -6.88 13.36 -10.01
CA GLY A 44 -5.48 13.69 -9.76
C GLY A 44 -5.00 15.05 -10.29
N GLY A 45 -5.69 15.64 -11.27
CA GLY A 45 -5.41 17.01 -11.72
C GLY A 45 -5.90 18.08 -10.74
N LYS A 46 -6.99 17.82 -10.02
CA LYS A 46 -7.57 18.75 -9.02
C LYS A 46 -7.06 18.48 -7.61
N LEU A 47 -6.74 17.22 -7.33
CA LEU A 47 -6.31 16.72 -6.02
C LEU A 47 -4.94 16.02 -6.15
N PRO A 48 -3.86 16.73 -6.49
CA PRO A 48 -2.56 16.12 -6.76
C PRO A 48 -1.91 15.43 -5.54
N VAL A 49 -2.00 16.03 -4.35
CA VAL A 49 -1.37 15.50 -3.12
C VAL A 49 -2.22 14.35 -2.55
N MET A 50 -3.53 14.55 -2.46
CA MET A 50 -4.48 13.55 -1.97
C MET A 50 -4.49 12.32 -2.87
N SER A 51 -4.48 12.49 -4.20
CA SER A 51 -4.42 11.34 -5.12
C SER A 51 -3.10 10.58 -5.00
N LYS A 52 -1.99 11.25 -4.67
CA LYS A 52 -0.71 10.58 -4.43
C LYS A 52 -0.75 9.74 -3.15
N MET A 53 -1.28 10.30 -2.07
CA MET A 53 -1.48 9.57 -0.81
C MET A 53 -2.45 8.40 -1.00
N ALA A 54 -3.60 8.65 -1.61
CA ALA A 54 -4.62 7.63 -1.88
C ALA A 54 -4.05 6.46 -2.68
N ARG A 55 -3.21 6.71 -3.70
CA ARG A 55 -2.50 5.62 -4.38
C ARG A 55 -1.58 4.85 -3.45
N GLN A 56 -0.81 5.52 -2.59
CA GLN A 56 0.09 4.83 -1.67
C GLN A 56 -0.65 3.94 -0.67
N PHE A 57 -1.79 4.40 -0.16
CA PHE A 57 -2.56 3.65 0.84
C PHE A 57 -3.49 2.58 0.21
N LEU A 58 -4.08 2.87 -0.95
CA LEU A 58 -5.07 1.99 -1.58
C LEU A 58 -4.48 1.05 -2.64
N ALA A 59 -3.32 1.39 -3.23
CA ALA A 59 -2.66 0.48 -4.17
C ALA A 59 -1.83 -0.60 -3.47
N VAL A 60 -1.61 -0.47 -2.15
CA VAL A 60 -1.06 -1.57 -1.36
C VAL A 60 -2.13 -2.67 -1.32
N PRO A 61 -1.87 -3.83 -1.93
CA PRO A 61 -2.78 -4.94 -1.81
C PRO A 61 -2.85 -5.31 -0.32
N ALA A 62 -4.04 -5.43 0.26
CA ALA A 62 -4.23 -5.90 1.65
C ALA A 62 -3.90 -7.41 1.80
N PHE A 63 -2.85 -7.89 1.13
CA PHE A 63 -2.57 -9.30 0.94
C PHE A 63 -1.58 -9.81 1.99
N THR A 64 -2.12 -10.20 3.13
CA THR A 64 -1.55 -11.36 3.85
C THR A 64 -1.73 -12.61 2.98
N ALA A 65 -2.93 -12.81 2.42
CA ALA A 65 -3.32 -14.01 1.67
C ALA A 65 -2.52 -14.27 0.37
N GLY A 66 -1.85 -13.26 -0.19
CA GLY A 66 -1.19 -13.33 -1.50
C GLY A 66 0.27 -13.68 -1.34
N VAL A 67 0.87 -13.06 -0.34
CA VAL A 67 2.15 -13.45 0.23
C VAL A 67 2.04 -14.88 0.78
N GLU A 68 1.01 -15.21 1.55
CA GLU A 68 0.74 -16.58 2.01
C GLU A 68 0.58 -17.57 0.85
N ARG A 69 -0.18 -17.24 -0.21
CA ARG A 69 -0.27 -18.12 -1.39
C ARG A 69 1.07 -18.29 -2.10
N ALA A 70 1.86 -17.23 -2.25
CA ALA A 70 3.20 -17.32 -2.83
C ALA A 70 4.11 -18.19 -1.95
N PHE A 71 4.09 -17.99 -0.63
CA PHE A 71 4.85 -18.80 0.33
C PHE A 71 4.34 -20.24 0.42
N SER A 72 3.05 -20.52 0.26
CA SER A 72 2.49 -21.87 0.19
C SER A 72 2.89 -22.59 -1.09
N ARG A 73 2.87 -21.90 -2.24
CA ARG A 73 3.35 -22.47 -3.52
C ARG A 73 4.84 -22.79 -3.44
N VAL A 74 5.63 -21.86 -2.90
CA VAL A 74 7.06 -22.05 -2.69
C VAL A 74 7.30 -23.16 -1.66
N SER A 75 6.57 -23.21 -0.54
CA SER A 75 6.76 -24.25 0.47
C SER A 75 6.38 -25.63 -0.03
N PHE A 76 5.37 -25.75 -0.90
CA PHE A 76 4.99 -26.97 -1.60
C PHE A 76 6.05 -27.42 -2.63
N MET A 77 6.48 -26.50 -3.51
CA MET A 77 7.57 -26.77 -4.46
C MET A 77 8.87 -27.18 -3.73
N HIS A 78 9.17 -26.53 -2.61
CA HIS A 78 10.33 -26.85 -1.80
C HIS A 78 10.12 -28.05 -0.87
N SER A 79 8.90 -28.51 -0.56
CA SER A 79 8.71 -29.81 0.12
C SER A 79 8.99 -30.98 -0.82
N ASP A 80 8.62 -30.85 -2.09
CA ASP A 80 8.92 -31.86 -3.12
C ASP A 80 10.41 -31.85 -3.51
N LEU A 81 11.03 -30.67 -3.52
CA LEU A 81 12.44 -30.45 -3.92
C LEU A 81 13.42 -30.44 -2.73
N ARG A 82 12.95 -30.75 -1.51
CA ARG A 82 13.72 -30.69 -0.25
C ARG A 82 14.79 -31.78 -0.10
N LYS A 83 15.09 -32.53 -1.14
CA LYS A 83 16.25 -33.44 -1.12
C LYS A 83 17.58 -32.74 -1.47
N ASN A 84 17.61 -31.55 -2.10
CA ASN A 84 18.92 -30.99 -2.51
C ASN A 84 19.01 -29.50 -2.96
N LEU A 85 18.50 -28.50 -2.23
CA LEU A 85 18.72 -27.10 -2.67
C LEU A 85 19.05 -26.09 -1.56
N SER A 86 20.02 -25.23 -1.88
CA SER A 86 20.60 -24.15 -1.07
C SER A 86 19.65 -22.96 -0.89
N LYS A 87 19.81 -22.21 0.23
CA LYS A 87 18.99 -21.06 0.65
C LYS A 87 18.80 -19.97 -0.41
N GLY A 88 19.76 -19.78 -1.33
CA GLY A 88 19.69 -18.74 -2.37
C GLY A 88 18.57 -18.93 -3.41
N THR A 89 18.08 -20.16 -3.60
CA THR A 89 17.03 -20.46 -4.59
C THR A 89 15.64 -20.04 -4.13
N ILE A 90 15.39 -19.95 -2.82
CA ILE A 90 14.05 -19.64 -2.28
C ILE A 90 13.62 -18.22 -2.65
N GLN A 91 14.51 -17.23 -2.53
CA GLN A 91 14.19 -15.84 -2.87
C GLN A 91 13.79 -15.67 -4.34
N HIS A 92 14.51 -16.32 -5.25
CA HIS A 92 14.17 -16.32 -6.68
C HIS A 92 12.83 -16.99 -6.96
N SER A 93 12.53 -18.12 -6.31
CA SER A 93 11.23 -18.81 -6.46
C SER A 93 10.05 -17.97 -5.96
N VAL A 94 10.21 -17.25 -4.84
CA VAL A 94 9.16 -16.35 -4.31
C VAL A 94 8.92 -15.19 -5.27
N MET A 95 9.97 -14.54 -5.77
CA MET A 95 9.81 -13.45 -6.75
C MET A 95 9.15 -13.92 -8.04
N ALA A 96 9.53 -15.10 -8.56
CA ALA A 96 8.92 -15.68 -9.75
C ALA A 96 7.44 -16.10 -9.54
N ALA A 97 7.03 -16.41 -8.30
CA ALA A 97 5.65 -16.78 -8.00
C ALA A 97 4.70 -15.59 -7.81
N MET A 98 5.25 -14.38 -7.67
CA MET A 98 4.52 -13.12 -7.47
C MET A 98 4.27 -12.32 -8.75
N ASN A 99 4.87 -12.71 -9.89
CA ASN A 99 4.79 -12.03 -11.19
C ASN A 99 4.08 -12.90 -12.23
#